data_AF-A0A1E7ZDD9-F1
#
_entry.id   AF-A0A1E7ZDD9-F1
#
_cell.length_a   1.000
_cell.length_b   1.000
_cell.length_c   1.000
_cell.angle_alpha   90.00
_cell.angle_beta   90.00
_cell.angle_gamma   90.00
#
_symmetry.space_group_name_H-M   'P 1'
#
loop_
_entity.id
_entity.type
_entity.pdbx_description
1 polymer ?
#
loop_
_entity_poly.entity_id
_entity_poly.type
_entity_poly.pdbx_seq_one_letter_code
_entity_poly.pdbx_strand_id
1 'polypeptide(L)'
;MILDWGGVLSRGRKGKTNEDKLSEIENRFGLIDYLDQAKELLALEDASTGGSFKITDAQNNASVLLMNSGFTKIYLILIDNFVIYDGRVGAGLGLLVSQFKGQRPMTNIDALMFAYGDAAKSSKCINNKVRRNPSEGQTIFGNIFQGQDQDKKSLKHIQNNLKASWLIDSIINDLPEGSNILAESNPVRALEAALVMIGSCVHVKCARNKIA
;
A
#
# COMPACT_ATOMS: atom_id res chain seq x y z
N MET A 1 -15.83 9.67 -11.58
CA MET A 1 -14.70 10.45 -11.05
C MET A 1 -13.66 9.49 -10.46
N ILE A 2 -12.36 9.81 -10.43
CA ILE A 2 -11.31 8.91 -9.88
C ILE A 2 -11.56 8.50 -8.42
N LEU A 3 -12.29 9.35 -7.68
CA LEU A 3 -12.69 9.12 -6.29
C LEU A 3 -13.86 8.12 -6.15
N ASP A 4 -14.59 7.79 -7.22
CA ASP A 4 -15.65 6.77 -7.18
C ASP A 4 -15.08 5.35 -7.26
N TRP A 5 -13.82 5.22 -7.70
CA TRP A 5 -13.21 3.94 -8.01
C TRP A 5 -12.63 3.21 -6.80
N GLY A 6 -13.04 1.95 -6.62
CA GLY A 6 -12.52 1.08 -5.57
C GLY A 6 -12.82 1.59 -4.16
N GLY A 7 -13.94 2.27 -3.97
CA GLY A 7 -14.49 2.65 -2.67
C GLY A 7 -13.70 3.71 -1.91
N VAL A 8 -12.98 4.61 -2.60
CA VAL A 8 -12.22 5.70 -1.94
C VAL A 8 -13.13 6.49 -1.00
N LEU A 9 -14.33 6.87 -1.46
CA LEU A 9 -15.30 7.62 -0.66
C LEU A 9 -16.20 6.73 0.23
N SER A 10 -16.07 5.40 0.18
CA SER A 10 -17.04 4.50 0.82
C SER A 10 -16.93 4.42 2.34
N ARG A 11 -18.07 4.10 3.00
CA ARG A 11 -18.19 3.92 4.45
C ARG A 11 -17.28 2.82 4.97
N GLY A 12 -16.33 3.19 5.84
CA GLY A 12 -15.71 2.22 6.76
C GLY A 12 -16.79 1.67 7.70
N ARG A 13 -16.72 0.37 8.04
CA ARG A 13 -17.76 -0.32 8.83
C ARG A 13 -18.05 0.31 10.22
N LYS A 14 -17.21 1.20 10.73
CA LYS A 14 -17.38 1.98 11.99
C LYS A 14 -16.44 3.21 12.04
N GLY A 15 -16.49 4.15 11.09
CA GLY A 15 -15.64 5.35 11.18
C GLY A 15 -15.84 6.38 10.05
N LYS A 16 -15.14 7.51 10.18
CA LYS A 16 -15.09 8.60 9.20
C LYS A 16 -14.64 8.07 7.83
N THR A 17 -15.36 8.44 6.78
CA THR A 17 -15.05 8.13 5.39
C THR A 17 -13.82 8.91 4.93
N ASN A 18 -13.27 8.62 3.75
CA ASN A 18 -12.23 9.51 3.20
C ASN A 18 -12.84 10.85 2.76
N GLU A 19 -14.14 10.92 2.44
CA GLU A 19 -14.84 12.17 2.16
C GLU A 19 -14.89 13.09 3.39
N ASP A 20 -15.19 12.51 4.56
CA ASP A 20 -15.17 13.23 5.83
C ASP A 20 -13.76 13.76 6.12
N LYS A 21 -12.73 12.94 5.86
CA LYS A 21 -11.32 13.33 6.03
C LYS A 21 -10.89 14.42 5.06
N LEU A 22 -11.36 14.38 3.81
CA LEU A 22 -11.10 15.43 2.82
C LEU A 22 -11.76 16.74 3.25
N SER A 23 -12.99 16.69 3.76
CA SER A 23 -13.67 17.86 4.32
C SER A 23 -12.91 18.43 5.53
N GLU A 24 -12.37 17.58 6.40
CA GLU A 24 -11.54 18.01 7.53
C GLU A 24 -10.21 18.63 7.08
N ILE A 25 -9.60 18.07 6.02
CA ILE A 25 -8.39 18.63 5.41
C ILE A 25 -8.67 20.01 4.83
N GLU A 26 -9.73 20.15 4.04
CA GLU A 26 -10.13 21.44 3.45
C GLU A 26 -10.36 22.50 4.52
N ASN A 27 -11.13 22.16 5.57
CA ASN A 27 -11.44 23.12 6.63
C ASN A 27 -10.24 23.53 7.48
N ARG A 28 -9.24 22.66 7.61
CA ARG A 28 -8.09 22.89 8.52
C ARG A 28 -6.85 23.41 7.81
N PHE A 29 -6.51 22.81 6.68
CA PHE A 29 -5.26 23.08 5.97
C PHE A 29 -5.50 23.83 4.66
N GLY A 30 -6.71 23.78 4.10
CA GLY A 30 -6.94 24.01 2.67
C GLY A 30 -6.45 22.81 1.85
N LEU A 31 -7.28 22.31 0.93
CA LEU A 31 -6.96 21.08 0.20
C LEU A 31 -5.74 21.27 -0.71
N ILE A 32 -5.61 22.42 -1.37
CA ILE A 32 -4.48 22.69 -2.26
C ILE A 32 -3.18 22.73 -1.47
N ASP A 33 -3.11 23.55 -0.42
CA ASP A 33 -1.93 23.67 0.44
C ASP A 33 -1.54 22.34 1.10
N TYR A 34 -2.53 21.53 1.48
CA TYR A 34 -2.30 20.18 1.99
C TYR A 34 -1.66 19.26 0.95
N LEU A 35 -2.18 19.26 -0.28
CA LEU A 35 -1.71 18.39 -1.35
C LEU A 35 -0.32 18.80 -1.86
N ASP A 36 -0.02 20.10 -1.87
CA ASP A 36 1.31 20.61 -2.23
C ASP A 36 2.36 20.15 -1.19
N GLN A 37 2.08 20.33 0.11
CA GLN A 37 2.94 19.80 1.17
C GLN A 37 3.07 18.26 1.11
N ALA A 38 1.97 17.56 0.82
CA ALA A 38 2.00 16.10 0.69
C ALA A 38 2.88 15.65 -0.48
N LYS A 39 2.82 16.35 -1.63
CA LYS A 39 3.65 16.08 -2.79
C LYS A 39 5.12 16.26 -2.46
N GLU A 40 5.49 17.36 -1.80
CA GLU A 40 6.87 17.61 -1.39
C GLU A 40 7.40 16.52 -0.45
N LEU A 41 6.63 16.15 0.57
CA LEU A 41 7.03 15.12 1.55
C LEU A 41 7.17 13.72 0.94
N LEU A 42 6.29 13.37 -0.02
CA LEU A 42 6.26 12.03 -0.61
C LEU A 42 7.18 11.90 -1.83
N ALA A 43 7.62 13.01 -2.43
CA ALA A 43 8.60 13.02 -3.52
C ALA A 43 10.06 12.95 -3.02
N LEU A 44 10.29 12.95 -1.70
CA LEU A 44 11.63 12.78 -1.14
C LEU A 44 12.18 11.38 -1.48
N GLU A 45 13.39 11.31 -2.03
CA GLU A 45 14.05 10.08 -2.47
C GLU A 45 14.51 9.15 -1.31
N ASP A 46 14.28 9.53 -0.05
CA ASP A 46 14.81 8.81 1.11
C ASP A 46 13.77 8.56 2.23
N ALA A 47 13.33 7.31 2.39
CA ALA A 47 12.37 6.88 3.44
C ALA A 47 13.11 6.47 4.71
N SER A 48 14.45 6.49 4.67
CA SER A 48 15.32 6.26 5.82
C SER A 48 15.58 7.54 6.60
N THR A 49 15.32 8.72 6.02
CA THR A 49 15.05 9.89 6.87
C THR A 49 13.77 9.60 7.64
N GLY A 50 13.88 9.55 8.96
CA GLY A 50 12.74 9.67 9.87
C GLY A 50 12.09 11.06 9.75
N GLY A 51 11.93 11.56 8.52
CA GLY A 51 11.22 12.76 8.18
C GLY A 51 9.90 12.69 8.87
N SER A 52 9.64 13.69 9.70
CA SER A 52 8.34 13.82 10.29
C SER A 52 7.40 14.11 9.12
N PHE A 53 6.75 13.08 8.57
CA PHE A 53 5.73 13.19 7.52
C PHE A 53 4.56 13.99 8.09
N LYS A 54 4.78 15.28 8.28
CA LYS A 54 3.97 16.20 9.05
C LYS A 54 3.56 17.32 8.12
N ILE A 55 2.27 17.53 8.03
CA ILE A 55 1.65 18.66 7.35
C ILE A 55 1.35 19.71 8.41
N THR A 56 1.58 20.97 8.08
CA THR A 56 1.29 22.12 8.96
C THR A 56 0.14 22.94 8.41
N ASP A 57 -0.76 23.40 9.29
CA ASP A 57 -1.77 24.40 8.95
C ASP A 57 -1.19 25.83 9.03
N ALA A 58 -2.00 26.82 8.61
CA ALA A 58 -1.61 28.23 8.61
C ALA A 58 -1.24 28.78 10.00
N GLN A 59 -1.60 28.07 11.08
CA GLN A 59 -1.22 28.42 12.46
C GLN A 59 0.00 27.60 12.95
N ASN A 60 0.72 26.93 12.04
CA ASN A 60 1.87 26.06 12.33
C ASN A 60 1.55 24.85 13.22
N ASN A 61 0.29 24.42 13.34
CA ASN A 61 -0.01 23.17 14.03
C ASN A 61 0.27 21.99 13.09
N ALA A 62 1.11 21.08 13.55
CA ALA A 62 1.51 19.92 12.75
C ALA A 62 0.58 18.72 12.97
N SER A 63 0.39 17.91 11.92
CA SER A 63 -0.26 16.60 12.00
C SER A 63 0.35 15.64 11.01
N VAL A 64 0.33 14.35 11.31
CA VAL A 64 0.90 13.35 10.39
C VAL A 64 0.10 13.34 9.08
N LEU A 65 0.82 13.29 7.96
CA LEU A 65 0.26 13.10 6.63
C LEU A 65 -0.65 11.88 6.62
N LEU A 66 -1.89 12.08 6.20
CA LEU A 66 -2.89 11.03 6.21
C LEU A 66 -2.58 10.03 5.09
N MET A 67 -2.48 8.76 5.44
CA MET A 67 -2.21 7.71 4.46
C MET A 67 -3.05 6.47 4.71
N ASN A 68 -3.73 6.03 3.65
CA ASN A 68 -4.43 4.77 3.53
C ASN A 68 -4.60 4.44 2.04
N SER A 69 -5.10 3.26 1.71
CA SER A 69 -5.29 2.82 0.32
C SER A 69 -6.19 3.72 -0.56
N GLY A 70 -7.03 4.56 0.05
CA GLY A 70 -7.78 5.59 -0.65
C GLY A 70 -6.94 6.83 -0.94
N PHE A 71 -6.16 7.29 0.04
CA PHE A 71 -5.26 8.42 -0.13
C PHE A 71 -4.08 8.14 -1.06
N THR A 72 -3.58 6.89 -1.12
CA THR A 72 -2.59 6.50 -2.14
C THR A 72 -3.10 6.74 -3.56
N LYS A 73 -4.41 6.64 -3.80
CA LYS A 73 -5.03 6.94 -5.09
C LYS A 73 -5.16 8.42 -5.40
N ILE A 74 -5.16 9.27 -4.38
CA ILE A 74 -5.12 10.72 -4.56
C ILE A 74 -3.67 11.11 -4.90
N TYR A 75 -2.71 10.61 -4.12
CA TYR A 75 -1.30 10.94 -4.29
C TYR A 75 -0.69 10.41 -5.59
N LEU A 76 -1.19 9.29 -6.15
CA LEU A 76 -0.71 8.83 -7.46
C LEU A 76 -0.97 9.81 -8.61
N ILE A 77 -1.95 10.70 -8.45
CA ILE A 77 -2.26 11.71 -9.48
C ILE A 77 -1.22 12.84 -9.42
N LEU A 78 -0.58 13.02 -8.26
CA LEU A 78 0.33 14.11 -7.96
C LEU A 78 1.81 13.74 -8.11
N ILE A 79 2.12 12.44 -8.06
CA ILE A 79 3.47 11.90 -7.95
C ILE A 79 3.64 10.77 -8.98
N ASP A 80 4.65 10.91 -9.83
CA ASP A 80 4.98 9.90 -10.83
C ASP A 80 5.41 8.57 -10.19
N ASN A 81 5.09 7.47 -10.85
CA ASN A 81 5.43 6.10 -10.43
C ASN A 81 4.97 5.71 -9.02
N PHE A 82 4.05 6.47 -8.42
CA PHE A 82 3.56 6.24 -7.06
C PHE A 82 2.51 5.13 -7.02
N VAL A 83 2.81 4.06 -6.27
CA VAL A 83 2.00 2.83 -6.22
C VAL A 83 0.73 3.02 -5.39
N ILE A 84 -0.40 2.49 -5.84
CA ILE A 84 -1.61 2.30 -5.04
C ILE A 84 -1.32 1.17 -4.05
N TYR A 85 -0.77 1.54 -2.89
CA TYR A 85 -0.48 0.56 -1.85
C TYR A 85 -1.77 0.13 -1.15
N ASP A 86 -2.42 -0.91 -1.65
CA ASP A 86 -3.49 -1.62 -0.95
C ASP A 86 -2.93 -2.86 -0.25
N GLY A 87 -3.60 -3.33 0.80
CA GLY A 87 -3.20 -4.53 1.54
C GLY A 87 -2.89 -5.78 0.69
N ARG A 88 -3.46 -5.90 -0.52
CA ARG A 88 -3.14 -6.93 -1.53
C ARG A 88 -1.76 -6.73 -2.16
N VAL A 89 -1.35 -5.49 -2.46
CA VAL A 89 -0.01 -5.21 -2.97
C VAL A 89 1.03 -5.66 -1.93
N GLY A 90 0.84 -5.25 -0.67
CA GLY A 90 1.71 -5.69 0.43
C GLY A 90 1.74 -7.22 0.61
N ALA A 91 0.60 -7.89 0.46
CA ALA A 91 0.53 -9.35 0.50
C ALA A 91 1.28 -10.01 -0.67
N GLY A 92 1.14 -9.49 -1.88
CA GLY A 92 1.83 -9.99 -3.07
C GLY A 92 3.34 -9.86 -2.94
N LEU A 93 3.82 -8.68 -2.54
CA LEU A 93 5.23 -8.42 -2.27
C LEU A 93 5.77 -9.35 -1.17
N GLY A 94 5.04 -9.48 -0.06
CA GLY A 94 5.45 -10.37 1.03
C GLY A 94 5.55 -11.84 0.61
N LEU A 95 4.64 -12.33 -0.25
CA LEU A 95 4.72 -13.69 -0.79
C LEU A 95 5.99 -13.88 -1.62
N LEU A 96 6.32 -12.93 -2.50
CA LEU A 96 7.53 -12.98 -3.33
C LEU A 96 8.79 -12.96 -2.47
N VAL A 97 8.82 -12.15 -1.40
CA VAL A 97 9.94 -12.11 -0.44
C VAL A 97 10.11 -13.45 0.29
N SER A 98 9.01 -14.06 0.73
CA SER A 98 9.04 -15.40 1.35
C SER A 98 9.61 -16.45 0.40
N GLN A 99 9.22 -16.43 -0.87
CA GLN A 99 9.75 -17.35 -1.89
C GLN A 99 11.23 -17.10 -2.18
N PHE A 100 11.63 -15.84 -2.30
CA PHE A 100 13.01 -15.45 -2.57
C PHE A 100 13.95 -15.87 -1.44
N LYS A 101 13.55 -15.67 -0.17
CA LYS A 101 14.31 -16.13 1.02
C LYS A 101 14.54 -17.64 0.99
N GLY A 102 13.55 -18.41 0.53
CA GLY A 102 13.67 -19.87 0.41
C GLY A 102 14.73 -20.31 -0.62
N GLN A 103 15.10 -19.43 -1.55
CA GLN A 103 16.05 -19.72 -2.62
C GLN A 103 17.45 -19.13 -2.38
N ARG A 104 17.56 -18.04 -1.60
CA ARG A 104 18.83 -17.36 -1.33
C ARG A 104 18.92 -16.90 0.13
N PRO A 105 19.97 -17.28 0.89
CA PRO A 105 20.21 -16.71 2.20
C PRO A 105 20.54 -15.22 2.07
N MET A 106 19.82 -14.35 2.78
CA MET A 106 20.02 -12.91 2.76
C MET A 106 20.37 -12.35 4.14
N THR A 107 21.23 -11.35 4.15
CA THR A 107 21.69 -10.60 5.33
C THR A 107 20.80 -9.41 5.71
N ASN A 108 19.77 -9.04 4.93
CA ASN A 108 18.90 -7.91 5.25
C ASN A 108 17.45 -8.07 4.72
N ILE A 109 16.74 -9.08 5.21
CA ILE A 109 15.34 -9.31 4.81
C ILE A 109 14.38 -8.25 5.37
N ASP A 110 14.75 -7.62 6.49
CA ASP A 110 13.88 -6.69 7.23
C ASP A 110 13.47 -5.47 6.38
N ALA A 111 14.35 -5.03 5.47
CA ALA A 111 14.06 -3.96 4.53
C ALA A 111 12.88 -4.30 3.58
N LEU A 112 12.69 -5.59 3.29
CA LEU A 112 11.68 -6.13 2.36
C LEU A 112 10.42 -6.65 3.08
N MET A 113 10.29 -6.40 4.38
CA MET A 113 9.13 -6.84 5.16
C MET A 113 7.93 -5.91 4.96
N PHE A 114 7.34 -5.96 3.76
CA PHE A 114 6.16 -5.19 3.38
C PHE A 114 4.93 -5.56 4.21
N ALA A 115 4.32 -4.57 4.85
CA ALA A 115 3.13 -4.79 5.65
C ALA A 115 1.90 -5.05 4.76
N TYR A 116 1.15 -6.10 5.08
CA TYR A 116 -0.06 -6.48 4.34
C TYR A 116 -1.32 -5.92 5.01
N GLY A 117 -2.45 -5.96 4.29
CA GLY A 117 -3.76 -5.62 4.85
C GLY A 117 -4.74 -6.78 4.76
N ASP A 118 -5.39 -7.08 5.87
CA ASP A 118 -6.37 -8.18 5.95
C ASP A 118 -7.46 -8.04 4.89
N ALA A 119 -7.92 -9.18 4.37
CA ALA A 119 -9.22 -9.19 3.70
C ALA A 119 -10.33 -8.99 4.74
N ALA A 120 -11.42 -8.33 4.35
CA ALA A 120 -12.64 -8.35 5.15
C ALA A 120 -13.01 -9.81 5.45
N LYS A 121 -13.22 -10.14 6.73
CA LYS A 121 -13.67 -11.48 7.15
C LYS A 121 -14.94 -11.80 6.36
N SER A 122 -14.86 -12.79 5.48
CA SER A 122 -16.00 -13.31 4.74
C SER A 122 -16.46 -14.58 5.45
N SER A 123 -17.75 -14.65 5.77
CA SER A 123 -18.41 -15.84 6.32
C SER A 123 -18.28 -17.09 5.43
N LYS A 124 -17.85 -16.94 4.17
CA LYS A 124 -17.68 -18.03 3.19
C LYS A 124 -16.27 -18.64 3.14
N CYS A 125 -15.34 -18.23 4.01
CA CYS A 125 -13.97 -18.72 3.98
C CYS A 125 -13.78 -19.93 4.89
N ILE A 126 -13.66 -21.11 4.27
CA ILE A 126 -13.35 -22.37 4.96
C ILE A 126 -11.95 -22.24 5.61
N ASN A 127 -11.85 -22.56 6.90
CA ASN A 127 -10.65 -22.65 7.76
C ASN A 127 -10.11 -21.39 8.47
N ASN A 128 -10.84 -20.27 8.54
CA ASN A 128 -10.51 -19.15 9.43
C ASN A 128 -9.09 -18.55 9.26
N LYS A 129 -8.34 -18.93 8.21
CA LYS A 129 -7.02 -18.37 7.91
C LYS A 129 -7.20 -16.93 7.45
N VAL A 130 -6.42 -16.03 8.02
CA VAL A 130 -6.34 -14.63 7.63
C VAL A 130 -5.88 -14.58 6.17
N ARG A 131 -6.80 -14.27 5.26
CA ARG A 131 -6.50 -14.08 3.83
C ARG A 131 -5.53 -12.91 3.69
N ARG A 132 -4.61 -13.00 2.72
CA ARG A 132 -3.58 -11.98 2.41
C ARG A 132 -2.42 -11.88 3.40
N ASN A 133 -2.36 -12.69 4.46
CA ASN A 133 -1.17 -12.74 5.32
C ASN A 133 -0.07 -13.53 4.61
N PRO A 134 1.09 -12.96 4.25
CA PRO A 134 2.18 -13.70 3.59
C PRO A 134 3.14 -14.36 4.59
N SER A 135 2.89 -14.26 5.90
CA SER A 135 3.76 -14.80 6.94
C SER A 135 3.73 -16.33 6.95
N GLU A 136 4.91 -16.94 6.93
CA GLU A 136 5.09 -18.39 6.97
C GLU A 136 6.37 -18.75 7.73
N GLY A 137 6.28 -19.78 8.59
CA GLY A 137 7.39 -20.20 9.45
C GLY A 137 7.91 -19.06 10.33
N GLN A 138 9.20 -18.72 10.17
CA GLN A 138 9.88 -17.66 10.93
C GLN A 138 9.80 -16.28 10.25
N THR A 139 9.22 -16.17 9.05
CA THR A 139 9.11 -14.91 8.33
C THR A 139 7.76 -14.26 8.66
N ILE A 140 7.78 -13.19 9.47
CA ILE A 140 6.57 -12.54 10.01
C ILE A 140 6.41 -11.14 9.45
N PHE A 141 5.37 -10.92 8.65
CA PHE A 141 5.05 -9.61 8.07
C PHE A 141 4.08 -8.83 8.95
N GLY A 142 4.29 -7.52 9.04
CA GLY A 142 3.40 -6.62 9.76
C GLY A 142 2.04 -6.45 9.06
N ASN A 143 1.02 -6.05 9.83
CA ASN A 143 -0.28 -5.65 9.28
C ASN A 143 -0.41 -4.12 9.29
N ILE A 144 -0.87 -3.52 8.19
CA ILE A 144 -1.02 -2.05 8.04
C ILE A 144 -2.13 -1.46 8.92
N PHE A 145 -3.09 -2.27 9.35
CA PHE A 145 -4.23 -1.86 10.17
C PHE A 145 -4.03 -2.08 11.67
N GLN A 146 -2.91 -2.71 12.07
CA GLN A 146 -2.64 -3.02 13.48
C GLN A 146 -2.34 -1.75 14.29
N GLY A 147 -2.91 -1.66 15.50
CA GLY A 147 -2.80 -0.52 16.41
C GLY A 147 -4.09 0.30 16.49
N GLN A 148 -4.16 1.24 17.44
CA GLN A 148 -5.30 2.18 17.58
C GLN A 148 -4.92 3.59 17.12
N ASP A 149 -3.64 3.93 17.22
CA ASP A 149 -3.07 5.22 16.85
C ASP A 149 -3.08 5.42 15.32
N GLN A 150 -3.80 6.44 14.87
CA GLN A 150 -3.99 6.74 13.46
C GLN A 150 -2.74 7.34 12.80
N ASP A 151 -1.93 8.06 13.55
CA ASP A 151 -0.69 8.66 13.08
C ASP A 151 0.33 7.55 12.82
N LYS A 152 0.47 6.60 13.75
CA LYS A 152 1.33 5.41 13.57
C LYS A 152 0.89 4.56 12.38
N LYS A 153 -0.42 4.39 12.16
CA LYS A 153 -0.93 3.69 10.98
C LYS A 153 -0.56 4.41 9.70
N SER A 154 -0.75 5.73 9.66
CA SER A 154 -0.43 6.54 8.49
C SER A 154 1.07 6.48 8.18
N LEU A 155 1.94 6.65 9.18
CA LEU A 155 3.40 6.50 9.03
C LEU A 155 3.79 5.12 8.49
N LYS A 156 3.23 4.05 9.06
CA LYS A 156 3.48 2.69 8.59
C LYS A 156 3.07 2.52 7.13
N HIS A 157 1.92 3.09 6.75
CA HIS A 157 1.42 3.01 5.40
C HIS A 157 2.26 3.84 4.41
N ILE A 158 2.75 5.02 4.81
CA ILE A 158 3.65 5.87 4.02
C ILE A 158 4.95 5.11 3.74
N GLN A 159 5.61 4.60 4.79
CA GLN A 159 6.88 3.89 4.66
C GLN A 159 6.78 2.68 3.73
N ASN A 160 5.70 1.91 3.84
CA ASN A 160 5.48 0.76 2.97
C ASN A 160 5.18 1.17 1.53
N ASN A 161 4.43 2.25 1.34
CA ASN A 161 4.13 2.75 0.01
C ASN A 161 5.37 3.29 -0.70
N LEU A 162 6.19 4.11 -0.04
CA LEU A 162 7.43 4.65 -0.61
C LEU A 162 8.39 3.52 -1.00
N LYS A 163 8.65 2.58 -0.08
CA LYS A 163 9.48 1.41 -0.37
C LYS A 163 8.95 0.60 -1.56
N ALA A 164 7.64 0.40 -1.63
CA ALA A 164 7.04 -0.35 -2.73
C ALA A 164 7.13 0.42 -4.06
N SER A 165 6.90 1.73 -4.05
CA SER A 165 7.06 2.59 -5.22
C SER A 165 8.49 2.54 -5.74
N TRP A 166 9.50 2.69 -4.88
CA TRP A 166 10.91 2.59 -5.30
C TRP A 166 11.29 1.21 -5.78
N LEU A 167 10.88 0.16 -5.07
CA LEU A 167 11.16 -1.20 -5.52
C LEU A 167 10.57 -1.46 -6.91
N ILE A 168 9.31 -1.06 -7.14
CA ILE A 168 8.64 -1.23 -8.42
C ILE A 168 9.33 -0.41 -9.51
N ASP A 169 9.66 0.85 -9.23
CA ASP A 169 10.37 1.72 -10.16
C ASP A 169 11.74 1.13 -10.55
N SER A 170 12.54 0.70 -9.57
CA SER A 170 13.82 0.03 -9.81
C SER A 170 13.65 -1.27 -10.61
N ILE A 171 12.64 -2.09 -10.30
CA ILE A 171 12.35 -3.30 -11.08
C ILE A 171 12.06 -2.93 -12.53
N ILE A 172 11.20 -1.95 -12.79
CA ILE A 172 10.85 -1.54 -14.16
C ILE A 172 12.10 -1.07 -14.91
N ASN A 173 12.98 -0.31 -14.28
CA ASN A 173 14.22 0.18 -14.90
C ASN A 173 15.25 -0.93 -15.15
N ASP A 174 15.21 -2.02 -14.36
CA ASP A 174 16.14 -3.15 -14.48
C ASP A 174 15.59 -4.33 -15.31
N LEU A 175 14.34 -4.27 -15.78
CA LEU A 175 13.73 -5.34 -16.57
C LEU A 175 14.44 -5.47 -17.94
N PRO A 176 14.68 -6.71 -18.42
CA PRO A 176 15.29 -6.90 -19.73
C PRO A 176 14.35 -6.43 -20.85
N GLU A 177 14.95 -5.98 -21.95
CA GLU A 177 14.24 -5.66 -23.19
C GLU A 177 13.39 -6.85 -23.65
N GLY A 178 12.15 -6.58 -24.07
CA GLY A 178 11.18 -7.62 -24.43
C GLY A 178 10.38 -8.20 -23.27
N SER A 179 10.55 -7.72 -22.03
CA SER A 179 9.65 -8.06 -20.92
C SER A 179 8.21 -7.65 -21.24
N ASN A 180 7.25 -8.57 -21.04
CA ASN A 180 5.82 -8.30 -21.25
C ASN A 180 5.31 -7.11 -20.42
N ILE A 181 5.91 -6.84 -19.26
CA ILE A 181 5.52 -5.70 -18.42
C ILE A 181 5.91 -4.38 -19.08
N LEU A 182 7.06 -4.34 -19.77
CA LEU A 182 7.52 -3.14 -20.47
C LEU A 182 6.72 -2.86 -21.75
N ALA A 183 6.03 -3.86 -22.29
CA ALA A 183 5.16 -3.70 -23.46
C ALA A 183 3.83 -3.00 -23.14
N GLU A 184 3.46 -2.90 -21.86
CA GLU A 184 2.23 -2.24 -21.42
C GLU A 184 2.38 -0.71 -21.47
N SER A 185 1.28 0.01 -21.73
CA SER A 185 1.30 1.48 -21.80
C SER A 185 1.70 2.16 -20.49
N ASN A 186 1.55 1.44 -19.37
CA ASN A 186 2.01 1.88 -18.06
C ASN A 186 2.57 0.66 -17.28
N PRO A 187 3.89 0.39 -17.39
CA PRO A 187 4.53 -0.77 -16.77
C PRO A 187 4.36 -0.81 -15.25
N VAL A 188 4.40 0.35 -14.58
CA VAL A 188 4.17 0.45 -13.13
C VAL A 188 2.77 -0.03 -12.76
N ARG A 189 1.73 0.41 -13.49
CA ARG A 189 0.35 -0.06 -13.26
C ARG A 189 0.17 -1.53 -13.60
N ALA A 190 0.84 -2.05 -14.62
CA ALA A 190 0.81 -3.46 -14.97
C ALA A 190 1.39 -4.34 -13.85
N LEU A 191 2.55 -3.98 -13.32
CA LEU A 191 3.17 -4.69 -12.20
C LEU A 191 2.34 -4.57 -10.92
N GLU A 192 1.81 -3.39 -10.61
CA GLU A 192 0.88 -3.19 -9.50
C GLU A 192 -0.36 -4.09 -9.61
N ALA A 193 -0.99 -4.15 -10.79
CA ALA A 193 -2.16 -4.99 -11.03
C ALA A 193 -1.82 -6.48 -10.84
N ALA A 194 -0.66 -6.92 -11.33
CA ALA A 194 -0.17 -8.27 -11.11
C ALA A 194 0.00 -8.57 -9.61
N LEU A 195 0.59 -7.65 -8.84
CA LEU A 195 0.76 -7.78 -7.39
C LEU A 195 -0.58 -7.83 -6.66
N VAL A 196 -1.58 -7.04 -7.08
CA VAL A 196 -2.95 -7.10 -6.54
C VAL A 196 -3.57 -8.50 -6.77
N MET A 197 -3.36 -9.07 -7.96
CA MET A 197 -3.88 -10.40 -8.30
C MET A 197 -3.19 -11.50 -7.49
N ILE A 198 -1.85 -11.47 -7.41
CA ILE A 198 -1.05 -12.40 -6.60
C ILE A 198 -1.46 -12.30 -5.12
N GLY A 199 -1.50 -11.09 -4.58
CA GLY A 199 -1.87 -10.83 -3.18
C GLY A 199 -3.29 -11.27 -2.83
N SER A 200 -4.20 -11.22 -3.79
CA SER A 200 -5.56 -11.74 -3.62
C SER A 200 -5.61 -13.26 -3.43
N CYS A 201 -4.62 -13.98 -3.94
CA CYS A 201 -4.51 -15.44 -3.87
C CYS A 201 -3.72 -15.93 -2.64
N VAL A 202 -3.04 -15.05 -1.90
CA VAL A 202 -2.24 -15.42 -0.72
C VAL A 202 -3.11 -16.12 0.33
N HIS A 203 -2.76 -17.39 0.59
CA HIS A 203 -3.47 -18.33 1.46
C HIS A 203 -4.96 -18.53 1.15
N VAL A 204 -5.39 -18.23 -0.09
CA VAL A 204 -6.69 -18.64 -0.60
C VAL A 204 -6.57 -20.07 -1.12
N LYS A 205 -6.86 -21.06 -0.27
CA LYS A 205 -7.31 -22.36 -0.77
C LYS A 205 -8.75 -22.15 -1.24
N CYS A 206 -8.96 -21.69 -2.48
CA CYS A 206 -10.25 -21.87 -3.11
C CYS A 206 -10.48 -23.37 -3.18
N ALA A 207 -11.60 -23.85 -2.65
CA ALA A 207 -12.06 -25.18 -2.98
C ALA A 207 -12.15 -25.22 -4.51
N ARG A 208 -11.23 -25.92 -5.16
CA ARG A 208 -11.44 -26.33 -6.54
C ARG A 208 -12.64 -27.25 -6.43
N ASN A 209 -13.84 -26.76 -6.78
CA ASN A 209 -14.90 -27.65 -7.16
C ASN A 209 -14.30 -28.50 -8.27
N LYS A 210 -14.07 -29.78 -7.99
CA LYS A 210 -13.87 -30.77 -9.04
C LYS A 210 -15.13 -30.65 -9.89
N ILE A 211 -14.99 -30.02 -11.05
CA ILE A 211 -15.99 -30.15 -12.09
C ILE A 211 -15.88 -31.62 -12.50
N ALA A 212 -16.90 -32.38 -12.11
CA ALA A 212 -17.11 -33.76 -12.51
C ALA A 212 -17.44 -33.81 -14.01
#